data_AF-A0A767SRJ3-F1
#
_entry.id   AF-A0A767SRJ3-F1
#
_cell.length_a   1.000
_cell.length_b   1.000
_cell.length_c   1.000
_cell.angle_alpha   90.00
_cell.angle_beta   90.00
_cell.angle_gamma   90.00
#
_symmetry.space_group_name_H-M   'P 1'
#
loop_
_entity.id
_entity.type
_entity.pdbx_description
1 polymer ?
#
loop_
_entity_poly.entity_id
_entity_poly.type
_entity_poly.pdbx_seq_one_letter_code
_entity_poly.pdbx_strand_id
1 'polypeptide(L)'
;MLETLSFTERDEFQRRNIAENIIKLLKPEADISPLVIDGAWGTGKSEFSIKLKNLIIEQETESKVVYVDAFKGDHAESPLLLITSAIASIL
;
A
#
# COMPACT_ATOMS: atom_id res chain seq x y z
N MET A 1 14.11 -6.00 4.01
CA MET A 1 13.33 -7.27 4.00
C MET A 1 11.88 -7.06 3.59
N LEU A 2 11.19 -6.02 4.08
CA LEU A 2 9.81 -5.72 3.66
C LEU A 2 9.70 -5.15 2.24
N GLU A 3 10.64 -4.32 1.80
CA GLU A 3 10.54 -3.63 0.48
C GLU A 3 10.61 -4.56 -0.73
N THR A 4 11.12 -5.78 -0.57
CA THR A 4 11.27 -6.77 -1.66
C THR A 4 10.09 -7.74 -1.76
N LEU A 5 9.03 -7.56 -0.97
CA LEU A 5 7.87 -8.45 -0.99
C LEU A 5 7.08 -8.29 -2.29
N SER A 6 6.83 -9.38 -3.00
CA SER A 6 6.00 -9.42 -4.20
C SER A 6 4.98 -10.57 -4.11
N PHE A 7 4.04 -10.61 -5.04
CA PHE A 7 3.11 -11.73 -5.19
C PHE A 7 3.72 -12.94 -5.92
N THR A 8 4.99 -12.88 -6.37
CA THR A 8 5.67 -14.05 -6.97
C THR A 8 6.00 -15.11 -5.92
N GLU A 9 6.05 -14.71 -4.64
CA GLU A 9 6.30 -15.58 -3.51
C GLU A 9 5.24 -15.36 -2.43
N ARG A 10 4.93 -16.42 -1.67
CA ARG A 10 4.02 -16.36 -0.51
C ARG A 10 2.64 -15.77 -0.85
N ASP A 11 2.03 -16.26 -1.94
CA ASP A 11 0.66 -15.95 -2.36
C ASP A 11 -0.25 -17.19 -2.32
N GLU A 12 -0.15 -17.97 -1.24
CA GLU A 12 -0.88 -19.25 -1.05
C GLU A 12 -2.41 -19.06 -1.08
N PHE A 13 -2.88 -17.85 -0.79
CA PHE A 13 -4.29 -17.45 -0.81
C PHE A 13 -4.71 -16.71 -2.08
N GLN A 14 -3.86 -16.68 -3.13
CA GLN A 14 -4.16 -16.08 -4.43
C GLN A 14 -4.63 -14.61 -4.34
N ARG A 15 -4.01 -13.84 -3.45
CA ARG A 15 -4.36 -12.45 -3.18
C ARG A 15 -3.90 -11.51 -4.27
N ARG A 16 -3.02 -11.94 -5.19
CA ARG A 16 -2.67 -11.15 -6.38
C ARG A 16 -3.92 -10.70 -7.15
N ASN A 17 -4.89 -11.58 -7.35
CA ASN A 17 -6.13 -11.25 -8.07
C ASN A 17 -6.92 -10.12 -7.37
N ILE A 18 -6.90 -10.10 -6.03
CA ILE A 18 -7.53 -9.03 -5.24
C ILE A 18 -6.78 -7.72 -5.45
N ALA A 19 -5.45 -7.75 -5.42
CA ALA A 19 -4.62 -6.58 -5.65
C ALA A 19 -4.83 -5.99 -7.06
N GLU A 20 -4.88 -6.83 -8.10
CA GLU A 20 -5.16 -6.39 -9.48
C GLU A 20 -6.54 -5.73 -9.61
N ASN A 21 -7.54 -6.22 -8.88
CA ASN A 21 -8.87 -5.57 -8.85
C ASN A 21 -8.84 -4.23 -8.11
N ILE A 22 -8.09 -4.11 -7.01
CA ILE A 22 -7.89 -2.83 -6.33
C ILE A 22 -7.24 -1.81 -7.28
N ILE A 23 -6.19 -2.21 -8.02
CA ILE A 23 -5.51 -1.31 -8.97
C ILE A 23 -6.48 -0.77 -10.03
N LYS A 24 -7.39 -1.60 -10.54
CA LYS A 24 -8.42 -1.17 -11.49
C LYS A 24 -9.37 -0.12 -10.88
N LEU A 25 -9.70 -0.25 -9.60
CA LEU A 25 -10.56 0.70 -8.88
C LEU A 25 -9.85 2.02 -8.52
N LEU A 26 -8.51 2.03 -8.50
CA LEU A 26 -7.72 3.24 -8.29
C LEU A 26 -7.64 4.12 -9.55
N LYS A 27 -8.10 3.63 -10.71
CA LYS A 27 -8.14 4.43 -11.95
C LYS A 27 -9.30 5.44 -11.88
N PRO A 28 -9.06 6.70 -12.28
CA PRO A 28 -9.85 7.80 -11.76
C PRO A 28 -11.12 8.06 -12.57
N GLU A 29 -12.27 7.98 -11.91
CA GLU A 29 -13.43 8.82 -12.23
C GLU A 29 -13.63 9.94 -11.18
N ALA A 30 -12.89 9.91 -10.06
CA ALA A 30 -13.01 10.84 -8.93
C ALA A 30 -11.63 11.35 -8.46
N ASP A 31 -11.61 12.57 -7.89
CA ASP A 31 -10.38 13.23 -7.42
C ASP A 31 -9.69 12.50 -6.24
N ILE A 32 -10.45 11.79 -5.40
CA ILE A 32 -9.95 11.02 -4.25
C ILE A 32 -10.78 9.74 -4.10
N SER A 33 -10.12 8.59 -3.94
CA SER A 33 -10.76 7.27 -3.76
C SER A 33 -10.20 6.54 -2.52
N PRO A 34 -10.80 6.71 -1.33
CA PRO A 34 -10.34 6.01 -0.13
C PRO A 34 -10.75 4.53 -0.14
N LEU A 35 -9.85 3.65 0.28
CA LEU A 35 -10.08 2.21 0.42
C LEU A 35 -9.71 1.73 1.82
N VAL A 36 -10.52 0.83 2.39
CA VAL A 36 -10.24 0.17 3.68
C VAL A 36 -10.07 -1.33 3.46
N ILE A 37 -9.00 -1.89 4.01
CA ILE A 37 -8.74 -3.33 4.04
C ILE A 37 -8.93 -3.83 5.47
N ASP A 38 -10.00 -4.58 5.70
CA ASP A 38 -10.33 -5.13 7.02
C ASP A 38 -9.95 -6.61 7.16
N GLY A 39 -9.68 -7.03 8.40
CA GLY A 39 -9.42 -8.42 8.76
C GLY A 39 -8.78 -8.56 10.13
N ALA A 40 -8.86 -9.76 10.72
CA ALA A 40 -8.28 -10.05 12.03
C ALA A 40 -6.75 -9.85 12.10
N TRP A 41 -6.20 -9.76 13.31
CA TRP A 41 -4.74 -9.75 13.50
C TRP A 41 -4.11 -11.03 12.93
N GLY A 42 -2.91 -10.91 12.35
CA GLY A 42 -2.20 -12.07 11.78
C GLY A 42 -2.69 -12.55 10.41
N THR A 43 -3.72 -11.93 9.82
CA THR A 43 -4.20 -12.32 8.47
C THR A 43 -3.30 -11.85 7.33
N GLY A 44 -2.20 -11.13 7.61
CA GLY A 44 -1.23 -10.68 6.60
C GLY A 44 -1.58 -9.37 5.90
N LYS A 45 -2.38 -8.49 6.52
CA LYS A 45 -2.74 -7.17 5.96
C LYS A 45 -1.52 -6.31 5.63
N SER A 46 -0.57 -6.18 6.55
CA SER A 46 0.65 -5.38 6.34
C SER A 46 1.49 -5.90 5.17
N GLU A 47 1.63 -7.22 5.04
CA GLU A 47 2.31 -7.83 3.91
C GLU A 47 1.57 -7.60 2.59
N PHE A 48 0.25 -7.76 2.59
CA PHE A 48 -0.58 -7.46 1.43
C PHE A 48 -0.42 -6.01 0.98
N SER A 49 -0.47 -5.03 1.90
CA SER A 49 -0.29 -3.60 1.56
C SER A 49 1.06 -3.31 0.91
N ILE A 50 2.13 -3.96 1.37
CA ILE A 50 3.47 -3.78 0.79
C ILE A 50 3.57 -4.45 -0.59
N LYS A 51 3.02 -5.66 -0.74
CA LYS A 51 2.96 -6.34 -2.05
C LYS A 51 2.10 -5.56 -3.05
N LEU A 52 0.97 -4.99 -2.61
CA LEU A 52 0.12 -4.13 -3.43
C LEU A 52 0.88 -2.87 -3.89
N LYS A 53 1.61 -2.19 -2.98
CA LYS A 53 2.47 -1.06 -3.35
C LYS A 53 3.43 -1.43 -4.47
N ASN A 54 4.14 -2.55 -4.30
CA ASN A 54 5.13 -3.01 -5.27
C ASN A 54 4.47 -3.41 -6.61
N LEU A 55 3.29 -4.02 -6.58
CA LEU A 55 2.53 -4.36 -7.78
C LEU A 55 2.06 -3.12 -8.55
N ILE A 56 1.63 -2.06 -7.85
CA ILE A 56 1.27 -0.78 -8.49
C ILE A 56 2.49 -0.19 -9.20
N ILE A 57 3.65 -0.13 -8.53
CA ILE A 57 4.89 0.40 -9.11
C ILE A 57 5.33 -0.42 -10.34
N GLU A 58 5.15 -1.74 -10.31
CA GLU A 58 5.47 -2.63 -11.44
C GLU A 58 4.54 -2.40 -12.64
N GLN A 59 3.24 -2.21 -12.42
CA GLN A 59 2.24 -2.12 -13.50
C GLN A 59 2.03 -0.70 -14.03
N GLU A 60 2.23 0.32 -13.18
CA GLU A 60 1.90 1.72 -13.47
C GLU A 60 3.13 2.58 -13.12
N THR A 61 4.15 2.58 -14.00
CA THR A 61 5.47 3.18 -13.73
C THR A 61 5.45 4.69 -13.45
N GLU A 62 4.41 5.39 -13.92
CA GLU A 62 4.21 6.82 -13.66
C GLU A 62 3.57 7.10 -12.29
N SER A 63 3.06 6.07 -11.61
CA SER A 63 2.40 6.22 -10.31
C SER A 63 3.43 6.37 -9.18
N LYS A 64 3.29 7.44 -8.39
CA LYS A 64 4.04 7.64 -7.16
C LYS A 64 3.29 6.99 -6.00
N VAL A 65 3.86 5.93 -5.43
CA VAL A 65 3.24 5.17 -4.33
C VAL A 65 4.14 5.20 -3.10
N VAL A 66 3.58 5.62 -1.97
CA VAL A 66 4.27 5.62 -0.67
C VAL A 66 3.54 4.71 0.31
N TYR A 67 4.31 3.97 1.11
CA TYR A 67 3.79 3.20 2.24
C TYR A 67 4.09 3.93 3.54
N VAL A 68 3.08 4.05 4.38
CA VAL A 68 3.14 4.76 5.64
C VAL A 68 2.80 3.79 6.77
N ASP A 69 3.76 3.53 7.65
CA ASP A 69 3.56 2.73 8.86
C ASP A 69 3.18 3.63 10.02
N ALA A 70 1.88 3.73 10.30
CA ALA A 70 1.36 4.58 11.36
C ALA A 70 1.88 4.21 12.75
N PHE A 71 2.17 2.93 13.01
CA PHE A 71 2.67 2.49 14.32
C PHE A 71 4.11 2.93 14.58
N LYS A 72 4.96 2.97 13.55
CA LYS A 72 6.35 3.44 13.71
C LYS A 72 6.45 4.93 14.01
N GLY A 73 5.48 5.72 13.56
CA GLY A 73 5.44 7.14 13.81
C GLY A 73 4.45 7.57 14.88
N ASP A 74 3.86 6.64 15.63
CA ASP A 74 2.93 6.94 16.72
C ASP A 74 3.61 7.70 17.88
N HIS A 75 4.95 7.65 17.93
CA HIS A 75 5.76 8.49 18.82
C HIS A 75 5.84 9.97 18.38
N ALA A 76 5.62 10.25 17.09
CA ALA A 76 5.53 11.61 16.61
C ALA A 76 4.11 12.10 16.84
N GLU A 77 3.93 13.11 17.71
CA GLU A 77 2.62 13.65 18.11
C GLU A 77 1.81 14.31 16.97
N SER A 78 2.20 14.12 15.70
CA SER A 78 1.54 14.68 14.52
C SER A 78 1.46 13.68 13.36
N PRO A 79 0.29 13.02 13.16
CA PRO A 79 0.01 12.20 11.98
C PRO A 79 0.19 12.97 10.67
N LEU A 80 -0.07 14.28 10.67
CA LEU A 80 0.12 15.15 9.50
C LEU A 80 1.60 15.28 9.12
N LEU A 81 2.51 15.40 10.09
CA LEU A 81 3.95 15.46 9.80
C LEU A 81 4.43 14.14 9.14
N LEU A 82 3.94 13.01 9.63
CA LEU A 82 4.25 11.70 9.07
C LEU A 82 3.72 11.53 7.65
N ILE A 83 2.47 11.92 7.38
CA ILE A 83 1.91 11.86 6.01
C ILE A 83 2.62 12.84 5.08
N THR A 84 2.85 14.08 5.51
CA THR A 84 3.49 15.11 4.67
C THR A 84 4.95 14.77 4.35
N SER A 85 5.72 14.25 5.31
CA SER A 85 7.10 13.78 5.05
C SER A 85 7.14 12.60 4.07
N ALA A 86 6.18 11.67 4.17
CA ALA A 86 6.06 10.56 3.24
C ALA A 86 5.75 11.04 1.82
N ILE A 87 4.82 11.99 1.66
CA ILE A 87 4.54 12.63 0.36
C ILE A 87 5.77 13.38 -0.16
N ALA A 88 6.45 14.16 0.70
CA ALA A 88 7.64 14.91 0.30
C ALA A 88 8.78 13.99 -0.18
N SER A 89 8.88 12.76 0.33
CA SER A 89 9.93 11.80 -0.06
C SER A 89 9.79 11.26 -1.50
N ILE A 90 8.62 11.44 -2.11
CA ILE A 90 8.32 10.96 -3.48
C ILE A 90 8.11 12.10 -4.47
N LEU A 91 8.17 13.37 -4.04
CA LEU A 91 8.06 14.54 -4.92
C LEU A 91 9.33 14.73 -5.74
#